data_AF-X1TY13-F1
#
_entry.id   AF-X1TY13-F1
#
_cell.length_a   1.000
_cell.length_b   1.000
_cell.length_c   1.000
_cell.angle_alpha   90.00
_cell.angle_beta   90.00
_cell.angle_gamma   90.00
#
_symmetry.space_group_name_H-M   'P 1'
#
loop_
_entity.id
_entity.type
_entity.pdbx_description
1 polymer ?
#
loop_
_entity_poly.entity_id
_entity_poly.type
_entity_poly.pdbx_seq_one_letter_code
_entity_poly.pdbx_strand_id
1 'polypeptide(L)'
;VKPNKWIEAQVYADELLSGLITQANIIETLAKVRPLTILGRQKREPTKDKALVLVLKEAEVVLPLAGMVDRRAEEQRLVKESEEIKGRIAQLEARLRDNAFLSKAPSQVIEREKQKLAMFEDKLKRLHQELSQLNSSSADS
;
A
#
# COMPACT_ATOMS: atom_id res chain seq x y z
N VAL A 1 -7.46 4.84 -8.53
CA VAL A 1 -6.80 3.54 -8.80
C VAL A 1 -5.72 3.76 -9.83
N LYS A 2 -4.49 3.22 -9.66
CA LYS A 2 -3.45 3.31 -10.70
C LYS A 2 -3.99 2.62 -11.98
N PRO A 3 -3.84 3.20 -13.17
CA PRO A 3 -4.61 2.83 -14.38
C PRO A 3 -4.36 1.43 -14.97
N ASN A 4 -3.61 0.55 -14.30
CA ASN A 4 -3.27 -0.78 -14.81
C ASN A 4 -3.26 -1.90 -13.76
N LYS A 5 -3.91 -1.70 -12.61
CA LYS A 5 -3.96 -2.73 -11.57
C LYS A 5 -5.24 -3.56 -11.72
N TRP A 6 -5.08 -4.88 -11.77
CA TRP A 6 -6.18 -5.83 -11.67
C TRP A 6 -6.69 -5.86 -10.23
N ILE A 7 -8.01 -5.84 -10.03
CA ILE A 7 -8.62 -5.88 -8.70
C ILE A 7 -9.62 -7.03 -8.60
N GLU A 8 -9.86 -7.53 -7.40
CA GLU A 8 -10.87 -8.56 -7.19
C GLU A 8 -12.27 -7.95 -7.24
N ALA A 9 -13.24 -8.70 -7.78
CA ALA A 9 -14.63 -8.26 -7.83
C ALA A 9 -15.58 -9.43 -7.61
N GLN A 10 -16.69 -9.14 -6.93
CA GLN A 10 -17.80 -10.06 -6.75
C GLN A 10 -19.07 -9.41 -7.28
N VAL A 11 -19.84 -10.14 -8.10
CA VAL A 11 -21.11 -9.68 -8.65
C VAL A 11 -22.20 -10.64 -8.20
N TYR A 12 -23.24 -10.07 -7.58
CA TYR A 12 -24.39 -10.79 -7.08
C TYR A 12 -25.60 -10.42 -7.93
N ALA A 13 -26.14 -11.37 -8.68
CA ALA A 13 -27.23 -11.13 -9.62
C ALA A 13 -28.16 -12.35 -9.70
N ASP A 14 -29.44 -12.11 -10.00
CA ASP A 14 -30.42 -13.18 -10.17
C ASP A 14 -30.69 -13.41 -11.67
N GLU A 15 -31.60 -12.64 -12.26
CA GLU A 15 -32.00 -12.80 -13.68
C GLU A 15 -30.82 -12.67 -14.66
N LEU A 16 -29.82 -11.85 -14.33
CA LEU A 16 -28.64 -11.62 -15.18
C LEU A 16 -27.53 -12.66 -14.99
N LEU A 17 -27.66 -13.59 -14.04
CA LEU A 17 -26.58 -14.48 -13.61
C LEU A 17 -25.95 -15.26 -14.79
N SER A 18 -26.77 -15.93 -15.58
CA SER A 18 -26.30 -16.73 -16.72
C SER A 18 -25.61 -15.89 -17.79
N GLY A 19 -26.12 -14.68 -18.06
CA GLY A 19 -25.54 -13.75 -19.02
C GLY A 19 -24.16 -13.24 -18.56
N LEU A 20 -24.05 -12.88 -17.28
CA LEU A 20 -22.80 -12.43 -16.67
C LEU A 20 -21.74 -13.53 -16.64
N ILE A 21 -22.12 -14.77 -16.29
CA ILE A 21 -21.20 -15.92 -16.31
C ILE A 21 -20.69 -16.17 -17.73
N THR A 22 -21.58 -16.14 -18.73
CA THR A 22 -21.20 -16.35 -20.15
C THR A 22 -20.19 -15.30 -20.62
N GLN A 23 -20.31 -14.06 -20.14
CA GLN A 23 -19.47 -12.94 -20.54
C GLN A 23 -18.33 -12.63 -19.54
N ALA A 24 -18.07 -13.51 -18.57
CA ALA A 24 -17.15 -13.26 -17.47
C ALA A 24 -15.76 -12.81 -17.95
N ASN A 25 -15.18 -13.46 -18.97
CA ASN A 25 -13.87 -13.10 -19.51
C ASN A 25 -13.82 -11.68 -20.10
N ILE A 26 -14.90 -11.25 -20.76
CA ILE A 26 -15.00 -9.89 -21.33
C ILE A 26 -15.08 -8.87 -20.18
N ILE A 27 -15.89 -9.16 -19.17
CA ILE A 27 -16.04 -8.32 -17.98
C ILE A 27 -14.70 -8.21 -17.23
N GLU A 28 -13.99 -9.32 -16.99
CA GLU A 28 -12.65 -9.35 -16.39
C GLU A 28 -11.70 -8.41 -17.14
N THR A 29 -11.66 -8.52 -18.47
CA THR A 29 -10.73 -7.77 -19.32
C THR A 29 -11.05 -6.28 -19.35
N LEU A 30 -12.32 -5.91 -19.59
CA LEU A 30 -12.73 -4.51 -19.74
C LEU A 30 -12.68 -3.76 -18.40
N ALA A 31 -13.08 -4.41 -17.31
CA ALA A 31 -13.09 -3.81 -15.98
C ALA A 31 -11.74 -3.94 -15.26
N LYS A 32 -10.77 -4.68 -15.84
CA LYS A 32 -9.51 -5.08 -15.19
C LYS A 32 -9.76 -5.69 -13.82
N VAL A 33 -10.64 -6.68 -13.76
CA VAL A 33 -10.95 -7.39 -12.53
C VAL A 33 -10.55 -8.85 -12.63
N ARG A 34 -9.83 -9.35 -11.62
CA ARG A 34 -9.43 -10.76 -11.52
C ARG A 34 -9.03 -11.12 -10.08
N PRO A 35 -9.60 -12.18 -9.48
CA PRO A 35 -10.71 -12.98 -10.01
C PRO A 35 -12.04 -12.20 -10.02
N LEU A 36 -12.89 -12.50 -11.02
CA LEU A 36 -14.31 -12.12 -11.01
C LEU A 36 -15.16 -13.29 -10.51
N THR A 37 -15.81 -13.10 -9.37
CA THR A 37 -16.74 -14.09 -8.81
C THR A 37 -18.18 -13.65 -9.07
N ILE A 38 -18.99 -14.50 -9.68
CA ILE A 38 -20.39 -14.18 -10.01
C ILE A 38 -21.30 -15.18 -9.32
N LEU A 39 -22.21 -14.69 -8.47
CA LEU A 39 -23.05 -15.50 -7.59
C LEU A 39 -24.51 -15.01 -7.65
N GLY A 40 -25.44 -15.86 -7.22
CA GLY A 40 -26.83 -15.46 -6.98
C GLY A 40 -26.94 -14.49 -5.79
N ARG A 41 -27.94 -13.58 -5.78
CA ARG A 41 -28.08 -12.60 -4.69
C ARG A 41 -28.29 -13.23 -3.32
N GLN A 42 -28.90 -14.41 -3.26
CA GLN A 42 -29.09 -15.19 -2.04
C GLN A 42 -27.77 -15.61 -1.36
N LYS A 43 -26.65 -15.59 -2.09
CA LYS A 43 -25.31 -15.90 -1.56
C LYS A 43 -24.58 -14.66 -1.03
N ARG A 44 -25.22 -13.49 -1.04
CA ARG A 44 -24.61 -12.24 -0.56
C ARG A 44 -24.48 -12.25 0.95
N GLU A 45 -23.24 -12.33 1.44
CA GLU A 45 -22.91 -12.24 2.87
C GLU A 45 -22.30 -10.88 3.22
N PRO A 46 -22.58 -10.28 4.39
CA PRO A 46 -21.92 -9.05 4.82
C PRO A 46 -20.39 -9.16 4.74
N THR A 47 -19.74 -8.20 4.07
CA THR A 47 -18.29 -8.22 3.93
C THR A 47 -17.65 -7.88 5.28
N LYS A 48 -16.73 -8.73 5.77
CA LYS A 48 -15.97 -8.46 7.02
C LYS A 48 -14.93 -7.34 6.82
N ASP A 49 -14.39 -7.25 5.61
CA ASP A 49 -13.40 -6.25 5.21
C ASP A 49 -14.04 -4.99 4.61
N LYS A 50 -13.29 -3.88 4.61
CA LYS A 50 -13.68 -2.68 3.87
C LYS A 50 -13.83 -3.00 2.38
N ALA A 51 -15.02 -2.77 1.83
CA ALA A 51 -15.34 -2.97 0.44
C ALA A 51 -16.10 -1.77 -0.12
N LEU A 52 -15.91 -1.49 -1.40
CA LEU A 52 -16.84 -0.63 -2.13
C LEU A 52 -18.01 -1.50 -2.59
N VAL A 53 -19.22 -1.12 -2.19
CA VAL A 53 -20.46 -1.82 -2.58
C VAL A 53 -21.26 -0.92 -3.49
N LEU A 54 -21.58 -1.40 -4.68
CA LEU A 54 -22.45 -0.73 -5.65
C LEU A 54 -23.70 -1.55 -5.85
N VAL A 55 -24.84 -1.01 -5.44
CA VAL A 55 -26.15 -1.64 -5.61
C VAL A 55 -26.80 -1.12 -6.89
N LEU A 56 -27.06 -2.02 -7.83
CA LEU A 56 -27.80 -1.77 -9.07
C LEU A 56 -29.17 -2.45 -9.00
N LYS A 57 -30.04 -2.12 -9.95
CA LYS A 57 -31.41 -2.68 -10.01
C LYS A 57 -31.39 -4.20 -10.11
N GLU A 58 -30.60 -4.78 -11.02
CA GLU A 58 -30.56 -6.23 -11.24
C GLU A 58 -29.30 -6.92 -10.67
N ALA A 59 -28.30 -6.17 -10.20
CA ALA A 59 -27.06 -6.72 -9.63
C ALA A 59 -26.53 -5.92 -8.44
N GLU A 60 -25.70 -6.52 -7.61
CA GLU A 60 -24.87 -5.85 -6.61
C GLU A 60 -23.40 -6.19 -6.89
N VAL A 61 -22.52 -5.19 -6.87
CA VAL A 61 -21.09 -5.36 -7.11
C VAL A 61 -20.33 -5.02 -5.84
N VAL A 62 -19.45 -5.92 -5.42
CA VAL A 62 -18.59 -5.75 -4.26
C VAL A 62 -17.15 -5.78 -4.73
N LEU A 63 -16.41 -4.71 -4.43
CA LEU A 63 -14.98 -4.59 -4.69
C LEU A 63 -14.24 -4.58 -3.35
N PRO A 64 -13.63 -5.70 -2.94
CA PRO A 64 -12.80 -5.76 -1.75
C PRO A 64 -11.63 -4.76 -1.85
N LEU A 65 -11.54 -3.82 -0.92
CA LEU A 65 -10.47 -2.81 -0.95
C LEU A 65 -9.11 -3.41 -0.55
N ALA A 66 -9.12 -4.56 0.14
CA ALA A 66 -7.92 -5.29 0.56
C ALA A 66 -6.99 -5.66 -0.62
N GLY A 67 -7.53 -5.88 -1.83
CA GLY A 67 -6.74 -6.12 -3.05
C GLY A 67 -6.27 -4.86 -3.78
N MET A 68 -6.81 -3.68 -3.45
CA MET A 68 -6.55 -2.44 -4.20
C MET A 68 -5.23 -1.76 -3.80
N VAL A 69 -4.78 -1.92 -2.55
CA VAL A 69 -3.44 -1.51 -2.10
C VAL A 69 -2.47 -2.64 -2.42
N ASP A 70 -1.44 -2.39 -3.24
CA ASP A 70 -0.40 -3.40 -3.47
C ASP A 70 0.50 -3.42 -2.24
N ARG A 71 0.05 -4.12 -1.19
CA ARG A 71 0.69 -4.11 0.11
C ARG A 71 2.14 -4.57 0.02
N ARG A 72 2.42 -5.57 -0.83
CA ARG A 72 3.78 -6.03 -1.07
C ARG A 72 4.62 -4.97 -1.78
N ALA A 73 4.09 -4.32 -2.82
CA ALA A 73 4.83 -3.25 -3.47
C ALA A 73 5.02 -2.02 -2.55
N GLU A 74 4.05 -1.71 -1.70
CA GLU A 74 4.13 -0.61 -0.75
C GLU A 74 5.11 -0.92 0.39
N GLU A 75 5.07 -2.13 0.93
CA GLU A 75 6.07 -2.63 1.88
C GLU A 75 7.47 -2.57 1.26
N GLN A 76 7.65 -3.08 0.03
CA GLN A 76 8.92 -3.01 -0.68
C GLN A 76 9.38 -1.56 -0.91
N ARG A 77 8.48 -0.66 -1.27
CA ARG A 77 8.78 0.78 -1.43
C ARG A 77 9.26 1.39 -0.12
N LEU A 78 8.54 1.15 0.97
CA LEU A 78 8.86 1.68 2.30
C LEU A 78 10.15 1.08 2.88
N VAL A 79 10.39 -0.22 2.68
CA VAL A 79 11.65 -0.88 3.07
C VAL A 79 12.81 -0.29 2.28
N LYS A 80 12.68 -0.13 0.96
CA LYS A 80 13.72 0.46 0.12
C LYS A 80 14.03 1.90 0.55
N GLU A 81 13.00 2.72 0.79
CA GLU A 81 13.18 4.10 1.25
C GLU A 81 13.85 4.16 2.63
N SER A 82 13.48 3.25 3.54
CA SER A 82 14.10 3.10 4.86
C SER A 82 15.59 2.76 4.75
N GLU A 83 15.97 1.81 3.90
CA GLU A 83 17.37 1.42 3.67
C GLU A 83 18.20 2.57 3.07
N GLU A 84 17.65 3.31 2.10
CA GLU A 84 18.32 4.48 1.53
C GLU A 84 18.59 5.56 2.58
N ILE A 85 17.65 5.79 3.51
CA ILE A 85 17.83 6.77 4.58
C ILE A 85 18.82 6.28 5.65
N LYS A 86 18.78 4.99 6.02
CA LYS A 86 19.78 4.39 6.91
C LYS A 86 21.20 4.56 6.37
N GLY A 87 21.40 4.36 5.06
CA GLY A 87 22.69 4.59 4.42
C GLY A 87 23.17 6.05 4.56
N ARG A 88 22.26 7.03 4.40
CA ARG A 88 22.58 8.45 4.58
C ARG A 88 22.90 8.79 6.05
N ILE A 89 22.15 8.23 6.99
CA ILE A 89 22.40 8.38 8.43
C ILE A 89 23.80 7.84 8.78
N ALA A 90 24.13 6.63 8.33
CA ALA A 90 25.44 6.03 8.61
C ALA A 90 26.61 6.88 8.08
N GLN A 91 26.46 7.48 6.89
CA GLN A 91 27.48 8.40 6.34
C GLN A 91 27.63 9.67 7.19
N LEU A 92 26.52 10.26 7.63
CA LEU A 92 26.53 11.45 8.48
C LEU A 92 27.11 11.15 9.87
N GLU A 93 26.72 10.04 10.49
CA GLU A 93 27.29 9.59 11.76
C GLU A 93 28.79 9.35 11.66
N ALA A 94 29.26 8.67 10.62
CA ALA A 94 30.69 8.43 10.40
C ALA A 94 31.45 9.75 10.30
N ARG A 95 30.90 10.72 9.53
CA ARG A 95 31.48 12.05 9.38
C ARG A 95 31.49 12.83 10.70
N LEU A 96 30.43 12.75 11.49
CA LEU A 96 30.30 13.42 12.78
C LEU A 96 31.10 12.74 13.91
N ARG A 97 31.60 11.52 13.71
CA ARG A 97 32.56 10.84 14.60
C ARG A 97 34.02 11.05 14.20
N ASP A 98 34.28 11.56 13.00
CA ASP A 98 35.64 11.81 12.54
C ASP A 98 36.25 13.04 13.23
N ASN A 99 37.22 12.80 14.12
CA ASN A 99 37.95 13.84 14.85
C ASN A 99 38.65 14.84 13.91
N ALA A 100 39.09 14.41 12.72
CA ALA A 100 39.71 15.32 11.75
C ALA A 100 38.68 16.29 11.16
N PHE A 101 37.44 15.83 10.93
CA PHE A 101 36.35 16.69 10.51
C PHE A 101 35.92 17.63 11.64
N LEU A 102 35.71 17.12 12.86
CA LEU A 102 35.28 17.92 14.00
C LEU A 102 36.26 19.04 14.39
N SER A 103 37.56 18.81 14.22
CA SER A 103 38.60 19.79 14.56
C SER A 103 38.82 20.85 13.47
N LYS A 104 38.52 20.54 12.20
CA LYS A 104 38.80 21.41 11.05
C LYS A 104 37.56 22.11 10.48
N ALA A 105 36.37 21.54 10.68
CA ALA A 105 35.14 22.10 10.13
C ALA A 105 34.65 23.29 10.97
N PRO A 106 34.16 24.37 10.32
CA PRO A 106 33.49 25.47 11.04
C PRO A 106 32.28 24.97 11.84
N SER A 107 32.00 25.59 12.97
CA SER A 107 30.86 25.24 13.84
C SER A 107 29.52 25.22 13.09
N GLN A 108 29.31 26.16 12.17
CA GLN A 108 28.11 26.22 11.32
C GLN A 108 27.96 24.99 10.41
N VAL A 109 29.07 24.39 9.95
CA VAL A 109 29.04 23.18 9.12
C VAL A 109 28.69 21.97 9.99
N ILE A 110 29.32 21.85 11.17
CA ILE A 110 29.03 20.76 12.11
C ILE A 110 27.56 20.79 12.54
N GLU A 111 27.03 21.98 12.84
CA GLU A 111 25.63 22.14 13.25
C GLU A 111 24.66 21.77 12.13
N ARG A 112 24.95 22.16 10.89
CA ARG A 112 24.14 21.76 9.72
C ARG A 112 24.14 20.25 9.51
N GLU A 113 25.27 19.58 9.68
CA GLU A 113 25.35 18.12 9.56
C GLU A 113 24.57 17.42 10.68
N LYS A 114 24.61 17.93 11.91
CA LYS A 114 23.79 17.43 13.04
C LYS A 114 22.30 17.61 12.80
N GLN A 115 21.88 18.78 12.31
CA GLN A 115 20.47 19.03 11.96
C GLN A 115 20.01 18.07 10.85
N LYS A 116 20.86 17.85 9.84
CA LYS A 116 20.57 16.93 8.74
C LYS A 116 20.46 15.49 9.23
N LEU A 117 21.29 15.06 10.18
CA LEU A 117 21.19 13.77 10.84
C LEU A 117 19.84 13.62 11.55
N ALA A 118 19.47 14.58 12.41
CA ALA A 118 18.20 14.55 13.14
C ALA A 118 16.97 14.51 12.22
N MET A 119 17.01 15.24 11.10
CA MET A 119 15.94 15.20 10.09
C MET A 119 15.79 13.80 9.46
N PHE A 120 16.90 13.13 9.15
CA PHE A 120 16.84 11.79 8.59
C PHE A 120 16.42 10.73 9.61
N GLU A 121 16.83 10.88 10.87
CA GLU A 121 16.36 10.02 11.97
C GLU A 121 14.85 10.14 12.17
N ASP A 122 14.28 11.35 12.20
CA ASP A 122 12.83 11.54 12.29
C ASP A 122 12.11 10.95 11.09
N LYS A 123 12.66 11.14 9.88
CA LYS A 123 12.10 10.55 8.66
C LYS A 123 12.11 9.02 8.72
N LEU A 124 13.21 8.40 9.16
CA LEU A 124 13.31 6.95 9.30
C LEU A 124 12.30 6.42 10.32
N LYS A 125 12.13 7.13 11.45
CA LYS A 125 11.14 6.78 12.47
C LYS A 125 9.71 6.77 11.90
N ARG A 126 9.34 7.78 11.11
CA ARG A 126 8.02 7.85 10.46
C ARG A 126 7.80 6.69 9.48
N LEU A 127 8.81 6.35 8.67
CA LEU A 127 8.72 5.22 7.73
C LEU A 127 8.57 3.87 8.47
N HIS A 128 9.28 3.68 9.58
CA HIS A 128 9.10 2.48 10.40
C HIS A 128 7.71 2.42 11.05
N GLN A 129 7.13 3.55 11.46
CA GLN A 129 5.75 3.61 11.96
C GLN A 129 4.75 3.24 10.86
N GLU A 130 4.94 3.76 9.65
CA GLU A 130 4.09 3.44 8.49
C GLU A 130 4.17 1.96 8.12
N LEU A 131 5.38 1.37 8.09
CA LEU A 131 5.58 -0.08 7.92
C LEU A 131 4.90 -0.89 9.02
N SER A 132 5.00 -0.45 10.27
CA SER A 132 4.39 -1.13 11.40
C SER A 132 2.86 -1.12 11.30
N GLN A 133 2.27 0.02 10.90
CA GLN A 133 0.83 0.15 10.66
C GLN A 133 0.38 -0.71 9.47
N LEU A 134 1.17 -0.73 8.39
CA LEU A 134 0.91 -1.59 7.24
C LEU A 134 0.93 -3.07 7.63
N ASN A 135 1.76 -3.46 8.61
CA ASN A 135 1.87 -4.82 9.14
C ASN A 135 0.82 -5.16 10.20
N SER A 136 0.44 -4.23 11.08
CA SER A 136 -0.59 -4.44 12.11
C SER A 136 -2.00 -4.46 11.56
N SER A 137 -2.25 -3.79 10.44
CA SER A 137 -3.54 -3.86 9.74
C SER A 137 -3.85 -5.25 9.15
N SER A 138 -2.99 -6.27 9.37
CA SER A 138 -3.29 -7.68 9.09
C SER A 138 -3.44 -8.57 10.32
N ALA A 139 -3.38 -8.01 11.54
CA ALA A 139 -3.66 -8.76 12.75
C ALA A 139 -5.12 -8.61 13.22
N ASP A 140 -5.82 -7.57 12.77
CA ASP A 140 -7.21 -7.27 13.12
C ASP A 140 -8.21 -7.58 11.98
N SER A 141 -7.92 -8.58 11.13
CA SER A 141 -8.85 -9.04 10.07
C SER A 141 -8.81 -10.56 9.93
#